data_AF-A0A2V8U9J0-F1
#
_entry.id   AF-A0A2V8U9J0-F1
#
_cell.length_a   1.000
_cell.length_b   1.000
_cell.length_c   1.000
_cell.angle_alpha   90.00
_cell.angle_beta   90.00
_cell.angle_gamma   90.00
#
_symmetry.space_group_name_H-M   'P 1'
#
loop_
_entity.id
_entity.type
_entity.pdbx_description
1 polymer ?
#
loop_
_entity_poly.entity_id
_entity_poly.type
_entity_poly.pdbx_seq_one_letter_code
_entity_poly.pdbx_strand_id
1 'polypeptide(L)'
;LARYEWARLERTEGQVEAAVKDFERVVHDDPTWAQPHVELAALYFRLERAQDGERERAIFDRLSAEQQQREQAARPRAEPPSR
;
A
#
# COMPACT_ATOMS: atom_id res chain seq x y z
N LEU A 1 -0.79 4.00 12.10
CA LEU A 1 -1.18 2.61 12.48
C LEU A 1 -2.64 2.52 12.96
N ALA A 2 -3.08 3.17 14.05
CA ALA A 2 -4.47 3.04 14.54
C ALA A 2 -5.57 3.29 13.47
N ARG A 3 -5.42 4.34 12.66
CA ARG A 3 -6.36 4.65 11.57
C ARG A 3 -6.35 3.62 10.43
N TYR A 4 -5.17 3.07 10.11
CA TYR A 4 -5.05 2.02 9.10
C TYR A 4 -5.80 0.76 9.52
N GLU A 5 -5.67 0.34 10.79
CA GLU A 5 -6.41 -0.82 11.28
C GLU A 5 -7.92 -0.58 11.33
N TRP A 6 -8.33 0.65 11.63
CA TRP A 6 -9.74 1.04 11.57
C TRP A 6 -10.29 0.97 10.13
N ALA A 7 -9.58 1.56 9.15
CA ALA A 7 -9.96 1.50 7.75
C ALA A 7 -10.06 0.05 7.21
N ARG A 8 -9.18 -0.84 7.70
CA ARG A 8 -9.25 -2.27 7.39
C ARG A 8 -10.51 -2.92 7.94
N LEU A 9 -10.90 -2.58 9.17
CA LEU A 9 -12.13 -3.09 9.78
C LEU A 9 -13.36 -2.62 8.98
N GLU A 10 -13.44 -1.32 8.70
CA GLU A 10 -14.52 -0.73 7.88
C GLU A 10 -14.62 -1.44 6.51
N ARG A 11 -13.50 -1.70 5.86
CA ARG A 11 -13.46 -2.46 4.59
C ARG A 11 -14.04 -3.87 4.76
N THR A 12 -13.68 -4.58 5.83
CA THR A 12 -14.17 -5.94 6.07
C THR A 12 -15.66 -5.98 6.42
N GLU A 13 -16.17 -4.92 7.03
CA GLU A 13 -17.60 -4.74 7.33
C GLU A 13 -18.42 -4.25 6.12
N GLY A 14 -17.77 -3.97 4.99
CA GLY A 14 -18.42 -3.48 3.78
C GLY A 14 -18.72 -1.97 3.81
N GLN A 15 -18.19 -1.24 4.79
CA GLN A 15 -18.27 0.22 4.87
C GLN A 15 -17.25 0.86 3.91
N VAL A 16 -17.44 0.64 2.61
CA VAL A 16 -16.46 0.95 1.56
C VAL A 16 -16.07 2.43 1.55
N GLU A 17 -17.03 3.35 1.67
CA GLU A 17 -16.79 4.79 1.64
C GLU A 17 -16.08 5.29 2.90
N ALA A 18 -16.36 4.69 4.06
CA ALA A 18 -15.67 5.02 5.31
C ALA A 18 -14.21 4.59 5.24
N ALA A 19 -13.98 3.35 4.80
CA ALA A 19 -12.65 2.79 4.61
C ALA A 19 -11.81 3.65 3.64
N VAL A 20 -12.39 4.10 2.53
CA VAL A 20 -11.71 5.00 1.58
C VAL A 20 -11.25 6.27 2.29
N LYS A 21 -12.13 6.96 3.03
CA LYS A 21 -11.76 8.21 3.72
C LYS A 21 -10.63 8.02 4.71
N ASP A 22 -10.65 6.92 5.46
CA ASP A 22 -9.60 6.68 6.46
C ASP A 22 -8.30 6.21 5.82
N PHE A 23 -8.33 5.41 4.75
CA PHE A 23 -7.12 5.10 3.99
C PHE A 23 -6.55 6.33 3.27
N GLU A 24 -7.39 7.22 2.71
CA GLU A 24 -6.97 8.50 2.13
C GLU A 24 -6.20 9.33 3.17
N ARG A 25 -6.68 9.34 4.42
CA ARG A 25 -5.97 10.03 5.49
C ARG A 25 -4.66 9.35 5.86
N VAL A 26 -4.59 8.02 5.83
CA VAL A 26 -3.34 7.28 6.06
C VAL A 26 -2.30 7.59 4.99
N VAL A 27 -2.66 7.57 3.70
CA VAL A 27 -1.71 7.91 2.60
C VAL A 27 -1.33 9.39 2.61
N HIS A 28 -2.21 10.26 3.09
CA HIS A 28 -1.86 11.67 3.28
C HIS A 28 -0.82 11.86 4.39
N ASP A 29 -0.97 11.14 5.50
CA ASP A 29 -0.06 11.22 6.64
C ASP A 29 1.29 10.50 6.36
N ASP A 30 1.27 9.40 5.59
CA ASP A 30 2.47 8.70 5.12
C ASP A 30 2.32 8.24 3.64
N PRO A 31 2.73 9.09 2.68
CA PRO A 31 2.63 8.80 1.25
C PRO A 31 3.68 7.80 0.76
N THR A 32 4.57 7.33 1.63
CA THR A 32 5.60 6.34 1.30
C THR A 32 5.26 4.94 1.77
N TRP A 33 4.17 4.81 2.53
CA TRP A 33 3.67 3.52 2.98
C TRP A 33 2.88 2.83 1.89
N ALA A 34 3.49 1.83 1.25
CA ALA A 34 2.89 1.13 0.11
C ALA A 34 1.51 0.50 0.41
N GLN A 35 1.34 -0.12 1.58
CA GLN A 35 0.19 -0.97 1.86
C GLN A 35 -1.17 -0.23 1.79
N PRO A 36 -1.36 0.96 2.38
CA PRO A 36 -2.56 1.76 2.19
C PRO A 36 -2.93 2.07 0.72
N HIS A 37 -1.94 2.25 -0.16
CA HIS A 37 -2.20 2.54 -1.58
C HIS A 37 -2.86 1.35 -2.29
N VAL A 38 -2.42 0.11 -2.05
CA VAL A 38 -3.08 -1.06 -2.67
C VAL A 38 -4.48 -1.32 -2.11
N GLU A 39 -4.72 -0.96 -0.84
CA GLU A 39 -6.05 -1.01 -0.24
C GLU A 39 -7.00 0.02 -0.89
N LEU A 40 -6.55 1.26 -1.08
CA LEU A 40 -7.32 2.27 -1.82
C LEU A 40 -7.60 1.84 -3.26
N ALA A 41 -6.62 1.26 -3.95
CA ALA A 41 -6.81 0.79 -5.31
C ALA A 41 -7.98 -0.22 -5.40
N ALA A 42 -7.99 -1.22 -4.51
CA ALA A 42 -9.05 -2.22 -4.47
C ALA A 42 -10.43 -1.61 -4.14
N LEU A 43 -10.48 -0.65 -3.21
CA LEU A 43 -11.72 0.04 -2.84
C LEU A 43 -12.25 0.92 -3.97
N TYR A 44 -11.37 1.66 -4.66
CA TYR A 44 -11.77 2.48 -5.80
C TYR A 44 -12.30 1.67 -6.97
N PHE A 45 -11.73 0.50 -7.26
CA PHE A 45 -12.31 -0.39 -8.27
C PHE A 45 -13.70 -0.91 -7.88
N ARG A 46 -13.97 -1.15 -6.59
CA ARG A 46 -15.31 -1.51 -6.11
C ARG A 46 -16.32 -0.37 -6.24
N LEU A 47 -15.85 0.88 -6.19
CA LEU A 47 -16.67 2.09 -6.36
C LEU A 47 -16.78 2.57 -7.81
N GLU A 48 -16.36 1.76 -8.79
CA GLU A 48 -16.31 2.13 -10.22
C GLU A 48 -15.42 3.37 -10.51
N ARG A 49 -14.52 3.71 -9.59
CA ARG A 49 -13.55 4.82 -9.72
C ARG A 49 -12.23 4.33 -10.30
N ALA A 50 -12.26 3.81 -11.53
CA ALA A 50 -11.12 3.14 -12.15
C ALA A 50 -9.84 4.01 -12.21
N GLN A 51 -9.96 5.29 -12.57
CA GLN A 51 -8.82 6.20 -12.68
C GLN A 51 -8.09 6.40 -11.34
N ASP A 52 -8.86 6.49 -10.24
CA ASP A 52 -8.29 6.61 -8.90
C ASP A 52 -7.64 5.29 -8.48
N GLY A 53 -8.28 4.16 -8.80
CA GLY A 53 -7.74 2.84 -8.52
C GLY A 53 -6.40 2.58 -9.22
N GLU A 54 -6.30 2.94 -10.50
CA GLU A 54 -5.06 2.83 -11.29
C GLU A 54 -3.95 3.73 -10.75
N ARG A 55 -4.29 4.96 -10.33
CA ARG A 55 -3.33 5.88 -9.72
C ARG A 55 -2.70 5.29 -8.46
N GLU A 56 -3.53 4.81 -7.54
CA GLU A 56 -3.07 4.25 -6.26
C GLU A 56 -2.28 2.96 -6.48
N ARG A 57 -2.70 2.14 -7.45
CA ARG A 57 -1.96 0.92 -7.81
C ARG A 57 -0.55 1.25 -8.34
N ALA A 58 -0.43 2.25 -9.21
CA ALA A 58 0.86 2.66 -9.74
C ALA A 58 1.81 3.17 -8.63
N ILE A 59 1.27 3.86 -7.62
CA ILE A 59 2.05 4.30 -6.46
C ILE A 59 2.54 3.10 -5.65
N PHE A 60 1.67 2.13 -5.35
CA PHE A 60 2.05 0.88 -4.69
C PHE A 60 3.19 0.17 -5.43
N ASP A 61 3.02 -0.04 -6.75
CA ASP A 61 4.00 -0.76 -7.56
C ASP A 61 5.39 -0.05 -7.51
N ARG A 62 5.39 1.29 -7.56
CA ARG A 62 6.62 2.09 -7.42
C ARG A 62 7.28 1.91 -6.04
N LEU A 63 6.51 2.08 -4.96
CA LEU A 63 7.02 1.99 -3.59
C LEU A 63 7.53 0.59 -3.26
N SER A 64 6.82 -0.45 -3.70
CA SER A 64 7.24 -1.84 -3.53
C SER A 64 8.52 -2.15 -4.30
N ALA A 65 8.68 -1.64 -5.52
CA ALA A 65 9.92 -1.80 -6.28
C ALA A 65 11.11 -1.09 -5.60
N GLU A 66 10.93 0.13 -5.12
CA GLU A 66 11.95 0.87 -4.38
C GLU A 66 12.37 0.15 -3.09
N GLN A 67 11.40 -0.36 -2.32
CA GLN A 67 11.64 -1.12 -1.10
C GLN A 67 12.40 -2.42 -1.38
N GLN A 68 11.98 -3.18 -2.39
CA GLN A 68 12.63 -4.42 -2.78
C GLN A 68 14.08 -4.18 -3.23
N GLN A 69 14.36 -3.11 -3.97
CA GLN A 69 15.72 -2.74 -4.36
C GLN A 69 16.59 -2.39 -3.15
N ARG A 70 16.06 -1.61 -2.20
CA ARG A 70 16.76 -1.26 -0.96
C ARG A 70 17.09 -2.51 -0.13
N GLU A 71 16.13 -3.42 0.01
CA GLU A 71 16.35 -4.68 0.72
C GLU A 71 17.41 -5.54 0.04
N GLN A 72 17.42 -5.61 -1.29
CA GLN A 72 18.45 -6.34 -2.03
C GLN A 72 19.83 -5.71 -1.90
N ALA A 73 19.93 -4.38 -1.93
CA ALA A 73 21.19 -3.67 -1.73
C ALA A 73 21.71 -3.79 -0.28
N ALA A 74 20.80 -3.91 0.70
CA ALA A 74 21.14 -4.08 2.10
C ALA A 74 21.47 -5.54 2.48
N ARG A 75 21.09 -6.53 1.66
CA ARG A 75 21.52 -7.92 1.86
C ARG A 75 23.04 -8.00 1.63
N PRO A 76 23.84 -8.40 2.63
CA PRO A 76 25.24 -8.67 2.39
C PRO A 76 25.33 -9.73 1.28
N ARG A 77 26.14 -9.46 0.26
CA ARG A 77 26.44 -10.43 -0.80
C ARG A 77 26.91 -11.69 -0.06
N ALA A 78 26.11 -12.75 -0.12
CA ALA A 78 26.43 -14.00 0.57
C ALA A 78 27.88 -14.37 0.22
N GLU A 79 28.74 -14.40 1.22
CA GLU A 79 30.12 -14.84 1.04
C GLU A 79 30.05 -16.25 0.45
N PRO A 80 30.69 -16.50 -0.72
CA PRO A 80 30.72 -17.86 -1.25
C PRO A 80 31.41 -18.75 -0.21
N PRO A 81 30.93 -19.98 0.02
CA PRO A 81 31.50 -20.86 1.02
C PRO A 81 33.00 -21.04 0.74
N SER A 82 33.82 -20.67 1.70
CA SER A 82 35.26 -20.93 1.70
C SER A 82 35.47 -22.43 1.54
N ARG A 83 36.01 -22.85 0.38
CA ARG A 83 36.46 -24.22 0.14
C ARG A 83 37.78 -24.48 0.87
#